data_AF-F3FVF4-F1
#
_entry.id   AF-F3FVF4-F1
#
_cell.length_a   1.000
_cell.length_b   1.000
_cell.length_c   1.000
_cell.angle_alpha   90.00
_cell.angle_beta   90.00
_cell.angle_gamma   90.00
#
_symmetry.space_group_name_H-M   'P 1'
#
loop_
_entity.id
_entity.type
_entity.pdbx_description
1 polymer ?
#
loop_
_entity_poly.entity_id
_entity_poly.type
_entity_poly.pdbx_seq_one_letter_code
_entity_poly.pdbx_strand_id
1 'polypeptide(L)'
;QSDVRRVQDVELLYWIGPDMETFLPRVLKGRKLPTVAVQTLPGMHLRHFGEDNASHDDHEHDHDNDADEHDHDHRPGSLDSHLWLSTVNARVIAAKMAADLSAADPANATRYTSNAEAFSKRLDTLDARI
;
A
#
# COMPACT_ATOMS: atom_id res chain seq x y z
N GLN A 1 0.98 -8.06 -25.20
CA GLN A 1 0.22 -8.71 -24.11
C GLN A 1 -0.37 -7.57 -23.27
N SER A 2 -1.67 -7.57 -22.97
CA SER A 2 -2.29 -6.50 -22.18
C SER A 2 -2.06 -6.71 -20.68
N ASP A 3 -2.03 -5.63 -19.90
CA ASP A 3 -1.81 -5.71 -18.46
C ASP A 3 -2.95 -6.43 -17.74
N VAL A 4 -4.19 -6.28 -18.22
CA VAL A 4 -5.35 -7.05 -17.74
C VAL A 4 -5.09 -8.56 -17.81
N ARG A 5 -4.50 -9.05 -18.92
CA ARG A 5 -4.19 -10.48 -19.04
C ARG A 5 -3.10 -10.90 -18.05
N ARG A 6 -2.06 -10.08 -17.87
CA ARG A 6 -0.99 -10.36 -16.88
C ARG A 6 -1.53 -10.43 -15.46
N VAL A 7 -2.41 -9.50 -15.10
CA VAL A 7 -3.09 -9.46 -13.79
C VAL A 7 -3.95 -10.71 -13.58
N GLN A 8 -4.55 -11.27 -14.63
CA GLN A 8 -5.32 -12.51 -14.51
C GLN A 8 -4.44 -13.76 -14.35
N ASP A 9 -3.27 -13.78 -14.99
CA ASP A 9 -2.44 -14.98 -15.11
C ASP A 9 -1.34 -15.09 -14.02
N VAL A 10 -0.94 -13.98 -13.38
CA VAL A 10 0.14 -13.99 -12.36
C VAL A 10 -0.27 -14.84 -11.14
N GLU A 11 0.66 -15.61 -10.58
CA GLU A 11 0.39 -16.48 -9.43
C GLU A 11 0.12 -15.70 -8.14
N LEU A 12 0.88 -14.63 -7.90
CA LEU A 12 0.73 -13.73 -6.75
C LEU A 12 0.63 -12.29 -7.25
N LEU A 13 -0.40 -11.56 -6.79
CA LEU A 13 -0.55 -10.13 -7.08
C LEU A 13 -0.55 -9.31 -5.79
N TYR A 14 0.31 -8.30 -5.74
CA TYR A 14 0.32 -7.27 -4.70
C TYR A 14 -0.06 -5.93 -5.32
N TRP A 15 -0.85 -5.14 -4.60
CA TRP A 15 -1.29 -3.80 -4.97
C TRP A 15 -1.56 -3.01 -3.70
N ILE A 16 -1.59 -1.67 -3.77
CA ILE A 16 -1.75 -0.86 -2.56
C ILE A 16 -3.13 -1.13 -1.96
N GLY A 17 -4.16 -1.01 -2.79
CA GLY A 17 -5.54 -1.35 -2.46
C GLY A 17 -6.54 -0.41 -3.11
N PRO A 18 -7.83 -0.56 -2.81
CA PRO A 18 -8.91 0.16 -3.50
C PRO A 18 -8.81 1.69 -3.37
N ASP A 19 -8.16 2.19 -2.32
CA ASP A 19 -7.99 3.62 -2.08
C ASP A 19 -6.91 4.26 -2.97
N MET A 20 -6.06 3.47 -3.65
CA MET A 20 -5.12 3.98 -4.66
C MET A 20 -5.49 3.51 -6.06
N GLU A 21 -5.59 2.20 -6.27
CA GLU A 21 -5.86 1.64 -7.59
C GLU A 21 -7.35 1.33 -7.76
N THR A 22 -8.19 2.37 -7.78
CA THR A 22 -9.67 2.30 -7.83
C THR A 22 -10.23 1.46 -8.99
N PHE A 23 -9.49 1.31 -10.09
CA PHE A 23 -9.87 0.50 -11.25
C PHE A 23 -9.61 -1.01 -11.05
N LEU A 24 -8.65 -1.39 -10.20
CA LEU A 24 -8.23 -2.78 -10.04
C LEU A 24 -9.34 -3.70 -9.52
N PRO A 25 -10.22 -3.32 -8.56
CA PRO A 25 -11.34 -4.16 -8.13
C PRO A 25 -12.17 -4.72 -9.29
N ARG A 26 -12.42 -3.90 -10.33
CA ARG A 26 -13.13 -4.36 -11.54
C ARG A 26 -12.31 -5.35 -12.35
N VAL A 27 -11.01 -5.11 -12.49
CA VAL A 27 -10.08 -5.99 -13.23
C VAL A 27 -9.89 -7.32 -12.50
N LEU A 28 -9.91 -7.31 -11.16
CA LEU A 28 -9.74 -8.48 -10.30
C LEU A 28 -11.00 -9.34 -10.17
N LYS A 29 -12.15 -8.84 -10.66
CA LYS A 29 -13.42 -9.58 -10.60
C LYS A 29 -13.27 -10.94 -11.29
N GLY A 30 -13.50 -12.01 -10.52
CA GLY A 30 -13.44 -13.40 -11.01
C GLY A 30 -12.05 -14.03 -10.94
N ARG A 31 -11.00 -13.28 -10.60
CA ARG A 31 -9.67 -13.85 -10.29
C ARG A 31 -9.75 -14.68 -9.02
N LYS A 32 -9.19 -15.89 -9.05
CA LYS A 32 -9.14 -16.84 -7.91
C LYS A 32 -7.74 -17.05 -7.35
N LEU A 33 -6.72 -16.59 -8.07
CA LEU A 33 -5.33 -16.68 -7.64
C LEU A 33 -5.05 -15.67 -6.52
N PRO A 34 -4.07 -15.95 -5.63
CA PRO A 34 -3.73 -15.08 -4.53
C PRO A 34 -3.55 -13.61 -4.95
N THR A 35 -4.20 -12.74 -4.20
CA THR A 35 -4.23 -11.30 -4.43
C THR A 35 -4.22 -10.62 -3.07
N VAL A 36 -3.27 -9.73 -2.84
CA VAL A 36 -3.01 -9.08 -1.55
C VAL A 36 -3.10 -7.57 -1.74
N ALA A 37 -4.13 -6.96 -1.16
CA ALA A 37 -4.16 -5.51 -0.96
C ALA A 37 -3.29 -5.19 0.25
N VAL A 38 -2.17 -4.48 0.07
CA VAL A 38 -1.22 -4.29 1.18
C VAL A 38 -1.78 -3.40 2.28
N GLN A 39 -2.72 -2.50 1.96
CA GLN A 39 -3.41 -1.68 2.95
C GLN A 39 -4.21 -2.49 3.98
N THR A 40 -4.56 -3.74 3.67
CA THR A 40 -5.33 -4.61 4.58
C THR A 40 -4.44 -5.54 5.40
N LEU A 41 -3.11 -5.41 5.30
CA LEU A 41 -2.20 -6.29 6.04
C LEU A 41 -2.25 -5.99 7.54
N PRO A 42 -2.24 -7.02 8.40
CA PRO A 42 -2.06 -6.82 9.83
C PRO A 42 -0.72 -6.13 10.12
N GLY A 43 -0.74 -5.15 11.03
CA GLY A 43 0.46 -4.40 11.42
C GLY A 43 0.75 -3.16 10.57
N MET A 44 -0.07 -2.85 9.56
CA MET A 44 0.03 -1.59 8.83
C MET A 44 -0.35 -0.40 9.72
N HIS A 45 0.45 0.66 9.67
CA HIS A 45 0.19 1.96 10.29
C HIS A 45 -0.36 2.90 9.22
N LEU A 46 -1.69 2.97 9.14
CA LEU A 46 -2.42 3.77 8.17
C LEU A 46 -2.66 5.19 8.72
N ARG A 47 -2.62 6.20 7.85
CA ARG A 47 -2.93 7.60 8.16
C ARG A 47 -4.10 8.05 7.31
N HIS A 48 -4.88 9.03 7.77
CA HIS A 48 -5.90 9.68 6.94
C HIS A 48 -5.61 11.16 6.81
N PHE A 49 -5.97 11.74 5.67
CA PHE A 49 -5.83 13.18 5.48
C PHE A 49 -6.72 13.94 6.45
N GLY A 50 -6.20 14.99 7.08
CA GLY A 50 -6.94 15.84 8.02
C GLY A 50 -7.01 15.36 9.47
N GLU A 51 -6.45 14.18 9.82
CA GLU A 51 -6.37 13.74 11.24
C GLU A 51 -5.30 14.50 12.05
N ASP A 52 -4.33 15.15 11.39
CA ASP A 52 -3.22 15.88 12.05
C ASP A 52 -3.50 17.38 12.36
N ASN A 53 -4.70 17.89 12.09
CA ASN A 53 -5.08 19.30 12.30
C ASN A 53 -6.03 19.52 13.49
N ALA A 54 -5.82 18.86 14.63
CA ALA A 54 -6.56 19.13 15.86
C ALA A 54 -5.96 20.29 16.70
N SER A 55 -5.48 21.35 16.05
CA SER A 55 -4.98 22.56 16.73
C SER A 55 -5.12 23.80 15.84
N HIS A 56 -6.06 24.69 16.20
CA HIS A 56 -6.44 25.96 15.54
C HIS A 56 -7.16 25.74 14.19
N ASP A 57 -8.26 26.40 13.82
CA ASP A 57 -8.86 27.67 14.22
C ASP A 57 -10.33 27.69 13.73
N ASP A 58 -11.11 28.61 14.29
CA ASP A 58 -12.52 28.88 13.99
C ASP A 58 -12.62 29.63 12.65
N HIS A 59 -12.94 28.95 11.53
CA HIS A 59 -13.25 29.64 10.26
C HIS A 59 -14.35 28.92 9.47
N GLU A 60 -15.55 29.50 9.54
CA GLU A 60 -16.60 29.38 8.55
C GLU A 60 -16.04 29.74 7.16
N HIS A 61 -15.99 28.76 6.25
CA HIS A 61 -15.77 29.01 4.83
C HIS A 61 -16.90 28.41 4.01
N ASP A 62 -17.61 29.34 3.39
CA ASP A 62 -18.64 29.22 2.37
C ASP A 62 -18.25 28.22 1.25
N HIS A 63 -19.19 27.37 0.89
CA HIS A 63 -19.01 26.35 -0.15
C HIS A 63 -19.28 26.96 -1.53
N ASP A 64 -18.26 27.55 -2.15
CA ASP A 64 -18.22 27.71 -3.60
C ASP A 64 -17.61 26.45 -4.23
N ASN A 65 -18.49 25.62 -4.79
CA ASN A 65 -18.18 24.43 -5.58
C ASN A 65 -17.64 24.85 -6.96
N ASP A 66 -16.33 24.96 -7.10
CA ASP A 66 -15.66 24.84 -8.41
C ASP A 66 -14.17 24.55 -8.20
N ALA A 67 -13.82 23.27 -8.05
CA ALA A 67 -12.45 22.78 -8.13
C ALA A 67 -12.41 21.30 -8.54
N ASP A 68 -12.10 21.11 -9.82
CA ASP A 68 -11.34 19.99 -10.42
C ASP A 68 -11.53 18.57 -9.83
N GLU A 69 -12.22 17.72 -10.59
CA GLU A 69 -12.39 16.27 -10.39
C GLU A 69 -11.11 15.44 -10.59
N HIS A 70 -9.94 15.96 -10.17
CA HIS A 70 -8.65 15.31 -10.35
C HIS A 70 -7.89 15.03 -9.05
N ASP A 71 -8.39 15.48 -7.89
CA ASP A 71 -7.76 15.20 -6.60
C ASP A 71 -8.74 14.48 -5.64
N HIS A 72 -9.12 13.26 -6.00
CA HIS A 72 -9.89 12.39 -5.10
C HIS A 72 -9.03 11.74 -4.01
N ASP A 73 -7.71 11.82 -4.13
CA ASP A 73 -6.78 11.07 -3.28
C ASP A 73 -6.56 11.77 -1.93
N HIS A 74 -6.80 13.09 -1.84
CA HIS A 74 -6.48 13.92 -0.68
C HIS A 74 -7.68 14.52 0.08
N ARG A 75 -8.85 13.87 0.06
CA ARG A 75 -10.04 14.37 0.79
C ARG A 75 -9.88 14.21 2.31
N PRO A 76 -10.36 15.16 3.14
CA PRO A 76 -10.38 14.97 4.59
C PRO A 76 -11.09 13.67 4.97
N GLY A 77 -10.43 12.84 5.80
CA GLY A 77 -10.90 11.52 6.20
C GLY A 77 -10.62 10.39 5.21
N SER A 78 -10.07 10.65 4.02
CA SER A 78 -9.62 9.59 3.12
C SER A 78 -8.27 9.01 3.57
N LEU A 79 -8.06 7.73 3.27
CA LEU A 79 -6.81 7.04 3.57
C LEU A 79 -5.66 7.68 2.77
N ASP A 80 -4.56 8.03 3.44
CA ASP A 80 -3.30 8.34 2.77
C ASP A 80 -2.71 7.06 2.19
N SER A 81 -2.89 6.88 0.89
CA SER A 81 -2.48 5.68 0.18
C SER A 81 -0.97 5.58 -0.07
N HIS A 82 -0.18 6.59 0.32
CA HIS A 82 1.28 6.58 0.23
C HIS A 82 1.95 5.73 1.32
N LEU A 83 1.38 4.54 1.57
CA LEU A 83 1.70 3.66 2.68
C LEU A 83 3.17 3.26 2.73
N TRP A 84 3.84 3.18 1.58
CA TRP A 84 5.24 2.78 1.44
C TRP A 84 6.24 3.84 1.92
N LEU A 85 5.82 5.09 2.11
CA LEU A 85 6.68 6.15 2.64
C LEU A 85 6.98 5.96 4.14
N SER A 86 6.20 5.14 4.83
CA SER A 86 6.49 4.70 6.19
C SER A 86 7.42 3.49 6.18
N THR A 87 8.59 3.59 6.81
CA THR A 87 9.53 2.48 6.97
C THR A 87 8.95 1.32 7.78
N VAL A 88 8.06 1.62 8.74
CA VAL A 88 7.31 0.60 9.49
C VAL A 88 6.42 -0.22 8.54
N ASN A 89 5.66 0.45 7.66
CA ASN A 89 4.80 -0.21 6.68
C ASN A 89 5.62 -0.98 5.64
N ALA A 90 6.71 -0.38 5.14
CA ALA A 90 7.60 -1.03 4.19
C ALA A 90 8.14 -2.36 4.75
N ARG A 91 8.44 -2.43 6.06
CA ARG A 91 8.87 -3.66 6.73
C ARG A 91 7.77 -4.72 6.75
N VAL A 92 6.52 -4.35 7.05
CA VAL A 92 5.37 -5.26 7.05
C VAL A 92 5.13 -5.84 5.66
N ILE A 93 5.14 -4.98 4.64
CA ILE A 93 4.97 -5.38 3.24
C ILE A 93 6.08 -6.35 2.82
N ALA A 94 7.34 -6.01 3.08
CA ALA A 94 8.48 -6.85 2.70
C ALA A 94 8.46 -8.22 3.39
N ALA A 95 8.12 -8.26 4.70
CA ALA A 95 8.01 -9.51 5.44
C ALA A 95 6.89 -10.40 4.88
N LYS A 96 5.73 -9.82 4.57
CA LYS A 96 4.61 -10.56 3.95
C LYS A 96 5.01 -11.12 2.58
N MET A 97 5.61 -10.30 1.72
CA MET A 97 6.06 -10.74 0.40
C MET A 97 7.07 -11.87 0.48
N ALA A 98 8.04 -11.79 1.40
CA ALA A 98 9.04 -12.84 1.58
C ALA A 98 8.42 -14.16 2.07
N ALA A 99 7.45 -14.11 2.98
CA ALA A 99 6.75 -15.30 3.47
C ALA A 99 5.95 -15.98 2.34
N ASP A 100 5.16 -15.21 1.59
CA ASP A 100 4.33 -15.74 0.51
C ASP A 100 5.18 -16.28 -0.65
N LEU A 101 6.26 -15.58 -1.03
CA LEU A 101 7.21 -16.06 -2.04
C LEU A 101 7.95 -17.32 -1.58
N SER A 102 8.30 -17.43 -0.30
CA SER A 102 8.92 -18.65 0.24
C SER A 102 7.96 -19.84 0.23
N ALA A 103 6.67 -19.62 0.42
CA ALA A 103 5.66 -20.66 0.31
C ALA A 103 5.41 -21.08 -1.14
N ALA A 104 5.41 -20.13 -2.08
CA ALA A 104 5.19 -20.39 -3.50
C ALA A 104 6.43 -21.00 -4.20
N ASP A 105 7.64 -20.61 -3.78
CA ASP A 105 8.92 -21.10 -4.32
C ASP A 105 9.88 -21.49 -3.18
N PRO A 106 9.68 -22.69 -2.57
CA PRO A 106 10.48 -23.16 -1.45
C PRO A 106 11.97 -23.31 -1.78
N ALA A 107 12.33 -23.54 -3.06
CA ALA A 107 13.73 -23.66 -3.49
C ALA A 107 14.50 -22.35 -3.29
N ASN A 108 13.80 -21.20 -3.31
CA ASN A 108 14.38 -19.88 -3.10
C ASN A 108 14.01 -19.25 -1.74
N ALA A 109 13.33 -19.98 -0.84
CA ALA A 109 12.87 -19.48 0.46
C ALA A 109 13.97 -18.75 1.26
N THR A 110 15.15 -19.36 1.40
CA THR A 110 16.29 -18.75 2.11
C THR A 110 16.69 -17.41 1.51
N ARG A 111 16.62 -17.27 0.19
CA ARG A 111 16.95 -16.01 -0.50
C ARG A 111 15.93 -14.92 -0.20
N TYR A 112 14.63 -15.25 -0.19
CA TYR A 112 13.59 -14.27 0.14
C TYR A 112 13.70 -13.79 1.58
N THR A 113 13.89 -14.70 2.53
CA THR A 113 14.08 -14.36 3.95
C THR A 113 15.31 -13.48 4.15
N SER A 114 16.45 -13.86 3.57
CA SER A 114 17.69 -13.06 3.67
C SER A 114 17.53 -11.67 3.04
N ASN A 115 16.81 -11.55 1.92
CA ASN A 115 16.54 -10.26 1.30
C ASN A 115 15.66 -9.37 2.19
N ALA A 116 14.62 -9.92 2.83
CA ALA A 116 13.75 -9.17 3.74
C ALA A 116 14.49 -8.69 4.99
N GLU A 117 15.37 -9.52 5.55
CA GLU A 117 16.24 -9.14 6.67
C GLU A 117 17.21 -8.02 6.27
N ALA A 118 17.85 -8.15 5.09
CA ALA A 118 18.76 -7.13 4.59
C ALA A 118 18.03 -5.81 4.31
N PHE A 119 16.81 -5.86 3.77
CA PHE A 119 15.96 -4.70 3.59
C PHE A 119 15.59 -4.04 4.92
N SER A 120 15.19 -4.83 5.92
CA SER A 120 14.86 -4.32 7.26
C SER A 120 16.04 -3.57 7.89
N LYS A 121 17.26 -4.10 7.79
CA LYS A 121 18.48 -3.42 8.27
C LYS A 121 18.76 -2.10 7.54
N ARG A 122 18.46 -2.02 6.25
CA ARG A 122 18.57 -0.76 5.49
C ARG A 122 17.54 0.26 5.95
N LEU A 123 16.32 -0.18 6.29
CA LEU A 123 15.31 0.68 6.88
C LEU A 123 15.75 1.20 8.25
N ASP A 124 16.30 0.35 9.13
CA ASP A 124 16.87 0.80 10.42
C ASP A 124 17.94 1.88 10.23
N THR A 125 18.78 1.72 9.19
CA THR A 125 19.83 2.70 8.85
C THR A 125 19.25 3.99 8.29
N LEU A 126 18.17 3.90 7.50
CA LEU A 126 17.48 5.07 6.95
C LEU A 126 16.81 5.86 8.07
N ASP A 127 16.07 5.18 8.95
CA ASP A 127 15.37 5.79 10.09
C ASP A 127 16.33 6.50 11.05
N ALA A 128 17.56 5.99 11.23
CA ALA A 128 18.57 6.64 12.05
C ALA A 128 19.15 7.94 11.43
N ARG A 129 18.85 8.24 10.16
CA ARG A 129 19.40 9.39 9.42
C ARG A 129 18.39 10.51 9.17
N ILE A 130 17.11 10.26 9.45
CA ILE A 130 16.00 11.20 9.27
C ILE A 130 15.45 11.61 10.64
#